data_AF-A0A7S0IC46-F1
#
_entry.id   AF-A0A7S0IC46-F1
#
_cell.length_a   1.000
_cell.length_b   1.000
_cell.length_c   1.000
_cell.angle_alpha   90.00
_cell.angle_beta   90.00
_cell.angle_gamma   90.00
#
_symmetry.space_group_name_H-M   'P 1'
#
loop_
_entity.id
_entity.type
_entity.pdbx_description
1 polymer ?
#
loop_
_entity_poly.entity_id
_entity_poly.type
_entity_poly.pdbx_seq_one_letter_code
_entity_poly.pdbx_strand_id
1 'polypeptide(L)'
;GGSGVGGERGAETFSVWDRNIQLAMYSIAIYLPTAFLDVGGANILEGWTPLVWGIACLHASGGVLVALSVLYSSSVTKTVAVCASLVLTTVMGNALFDAPLDGAIGLGCAVVVIAVFGYRDDCDVEEELRRLRRLAEGSPGFHRSQ
;
A
#
# COMPACT_ATOMS: atom_id res chain seq x y z
N GLY A 1 29.17 -42.47 -6.66
CA GLY A 1 27.83 -41.87 -6.87
C GLY A 1 27.46 -41.13 -5.62
N GLY A 2 27.55 -39.80 -5.65
CA GLY A 2 27.20 -38.94 -4.52
C GLY A 2 25.71 -38.63 -4.57
N SER A 3 24.97 -39.15 -3.61
CA SER A 3 23.56 -38.83 -3.39
C SER A 3 23.44 -37.38 -2.91
N GLY A 4 22.90 -36.52 -3.76
CA GLY A 4 22.49 -35.17 -3.40
C GLY A 4 21.23 -35.22 -2.54
N VAL A 5 21.40 -35.23 -1.23
CA VAL A 5 20.33 -34.89 -0.28
C VAL A 5 20.28 -33.36 -0.22
N GLY A 6 19.57 -32.77 -1.19
CA GLY A 6 19.11 -31.41 -1.12
C GLY A 6 17.99 -31.35 -0.08
N GLY A 7 18.35 -31.06 1.16
CA GLY A 7 17.38 -30.77 2.21
C GLY A 7 16.53 -29.59 1.79
N GLU A 8 15.28 -29.87 1.46
CA GLU A 8 14.22 -28.88 1.33
C GLU A 8 14.08 -28.19 2.69
N ARG A 9 14.79 -27.07 2.87
CA ARG A 9 14.43 -26.10 3.89
C ARG A 9 13.06 -25.58 3.47
N GLY A 10 12.01 -26.08 4.12
CA GLY A 10 10.66 -25.55 4.02
C GLY A 10 10.75 -24.05 4.18
N ALA A 11 10.59 -23.32 3.08
CA ALA A 11 10.40 -21.90 3.12
C ALA A 11 9.03 -21.69 3.76
N GLU A 12 9.01 -21.53 5.09
CA GLU A 12 7.77 -21.23 5.81
C GLU A 12 7.17 -19.98 5.17
N THR A 13 6.08 -20.20 4.44
CA THR A 13 5.39 -19.16 3.71
C THR A 13 4.57 -18.40 4.73
N PHE A 14 5.19 -17.41 5.38
CA PHE A 14 4.52 -16.59 6.38
C PHE A 14 3.24 -16.00 5.80
N SER A 15 2.15 -16.19 6.51
CA SER A 15 0.86 -15.65 6.12
C SER A 15 0.91 -14.12 6.22
N VAL A 16 0.15 -13.44 5.37
CA VAL A 16 -0.01 -11.97 5.46
C VAL A 16 -0.56 -11.57 6.83
N TRP A 17 -1.33 -12.45 7.45
CA TRP A 17 -1.83 -12.29 8.82
C TRP A 17 -0.70 -12.30 9.85
N ASP A 18 0.28 -13.20 9.72
CA ASP A 18 1.43 -13.26 10.62
C ASP A 18 2.26 -11.97 10.54
N ARG A 19 2.44 -11.44 9.32
CA ARG A 19 3.13 -10.18 9.10
C ARG A 19 2.37 -8.99 9.70
N ASN A 20 1.04 -8.96 9.58
CA ASN A 20 0.21 -7.92 10.18
C ASN A 20 0.25 -7.97 11.72
N ILE A 21 0.23 -9.17 12.31
CA ILE A 21 0.36 -9.37 13.75
C ILE A 21 1.75 -8.93 14.24
N GLN A 22 2.82 -9.30 13.52
CA GLN A 22 4.19 -8.85 13.84
C GLN A 22 4.27 -7.32 13.84
N LEU A 23 3.73 -6.66 12.82
CA LEU A 23 3.68 -5.20 12.73
C LEU A 23 2.89 -4.59 13.88
N ALA A 24 1.71 -5.12 14.21
CA ALA A 24 0.90 -4.65 15.33
C ALA A 24 1.65 -4.78 16.67
N MET A 25 2.37 -5.88 16.89
CA MET A 25 3.20 -6.07 18.08
C MET A 25 4.32 -5.03 18.18
N TYR A 26 4.99 -4.73 17.06
CA TYR A 26 6.00 -3.66 17.03
C TYR A 26 5.39 -2.28 17.27
N SER A 27 4.21 -1.99 16.70
CA SER A 27 3.49 -0.73 16.95
C SER A 27 3.14 -0.57 18.42
N ILE A 28 2.60 -1.60 19.07
CA ILE A 28 2.28 -1.56 20.51
C ILE A 28 3.55 -1.35 21.32
N ALA A 29 4.64 -2.08 21.02
CA ALA A 29 5.90 -1.96 21.76
C ALA A 29 6.52 -0.56 21.69
N ILE A 30 6.35 0.15 20.57
CA ILE A 30 6.88 1.51 20.37
C ILE A 30 5.94 2.57 20.97
N TYR A 31 4.63 2.47 20.69
CA TYR A 31 3.67 3.51 21.09
C TYR A 31 3.26 3.43 22.56
N LEU A 32 3.25 2.24 23.17
CA LEU A 32 2.80 2.08 24.55
C LEU A 32 3.69 2.84 25.55
N PRO A 33 5.04 2.75 25.50
CA PRO A 33 5.90 3.55 26.38
C PRO A 33 5.76 5.06 26.14
N THR A 34 5.65 5.50 24.88
CA THR A 34 5.46 6.92 24.55
C THR A 34 4.16 7.45 25.13
N ALA A 35 3.06 6.70 24.98
CA ALA A 35 1.75 7.07 25.56
C ALA A 35 1.78 7.11 27.10
N PHE A 36 2.51 6.20 27.74
CA PHE A 36 2.68 6.20 29.19
C PHE A 36 3.43 7.43 29.70
N LEU A 37 4.45 7.89 28.96
CA LEU A 37 5.22 9.09 29.30
C LEU A 37 4.41 10.38 29.09
N ASP A 38 3.64 10.46 28.00
CA ASP A 38 2.81 11.63 27.69
C ASP A 38 1.68 11.84 28.69
N VAL A 39 1.05 10.75 29.15
CA VAL A 39 -0.08 10.81 30.11
C VAL A 39 0.41 10.80 31.56
N GLY A 40 1.70 10.55 31.81
CA GLY A 40 2.31 10.62 33.14
C GLY A 40 1.86 9.51 34.10
N GLY A 41 1.33 8.38 33.60
CA GLY A 41 0.84 7.27 34.43
C GLY A 41 -0.15 6.34 33.72
N ALA A 42 -0.86 5.52 34.50
CA ALA A 42 -1.80 4.48 34.02
C ALA A 42 -3.15 5.02 33.49
N ASN A 43 -3.33 6.34 33.42
CA ASN A 43 -4.59 7.00 33.06
C ASN A 43 -4.78 7.16 31.53
N ILE A 44 -4.16 6.30 30.73
CA ILE A 44 -4.17 6.33 29.26
C ILE A 44 -5.59 6.24 28.67
N LEU A 45 -6.51 5.67 29.44
CA LEU A 45 -7.92 5.47 29.06
C LEU A 45 -8.88 6.46 29.74
N GLU A 46 -8.36 7.36 30.56
CA GLU A 46 -9.18 8.37 31.24
C GLU A 46 -9.63 9.44 30.22
N GLY A 47 -10.93 9.73 30.16
CA GLY A 47 -11.50 10.68 29.19
C GLY A 47 -11.88 10.08 27.83
N TRP A 48 -11.79 8.76 27.65
CA TRP A 48 -12.26 8.11 26.42
C TRP A 48 -13.79 8.16 26.33
N THR A 49 -14.29 8.97 25.40
CA THR A 49 -15.72 9.01 25.08
C THR A 49 -16.10 7.87 24.14
N PRO A 50 -17.38 7.48 24.05
CA PRO A 50 -17.86 6.49 23.07
C PRO A 50 -17.48 6.85 21.62
N LEU A 51 -17.34 8.13 21.31
CA LEU A 51 -16.87 8.61 20.01
C LEU A 51 -15.42 8.18 19.74
N VAL A 52 -14.53 8.30 20.73
CA VAL A 52 -13.12 7.88 20.61
C VAL A 52 -13.04 6.38 20.34
N TRP A 53 -13.86 5.58 21.01
CA TRP A 53 -13.99 4.15 20.73
C TRP A 53 -14.47 3.89 19.29
N GLY A 54 -15.46 4.64 18.81
CA GLY A 54 -15.92 4.55 17.42
C GLY A 54 -14.81 4.86 16.41
N ILE A 55 -14.06 5.95 16.63
CA ILE A 55 -12.94 6.36 15.77
C ILE A 55 -11.81 5.32 15.82
N ALA A 56 -11.48 4.78 17.00
CA ALA A 56 -10.45 3.75 17.15
C ALA A 56 -10.82 2.46 16.39
N CYS A 57 -12.07 2.00 16.50
CA CYS A 57 -12.57 0.85 15.73
C CYS A 57 -12.55 1.12 14.23
N LEU A 58 -12.96 2.32 13.81
CA LEU A 58 -12.92 2.72 12.40
C LEU A 58 -11.48 2.72 11.87
N HIS A 59 -10.53 3.28 12.62
CA HIS A 59 -9.11 3.30 12.26
C HIS A 59 -8.55 1.88 12.13
N ALA A 60 -8.82 1.01 13.12
CA ALA A 60 -8.38 -0.37 13.09
C ALA A 60 -8.96 -1.13 11.88
N SER A 61 -10.25 -0.96 11.61
CA SER A 61 -10.90 -1.57 10.44
C SER A 61 -10.32 -1.04 9.12
N GLY A 62 -9.97 0.24 9.05
CA GLY A 62 -9.31 0.84 7.89
C GLY A 62 -7.95 0.21 7.61
N GLY A 63 -7.13 0.00 8.65
CA GLY A 63 -5.85 -0.71 8.50
C GLY A 63 -6.02 -2.13 7.98
N VAL A 64 -7.00 -2.87 8.50
CA VAL A 64 -7.32 -4.23 8.03
C VAL A 64 -7.82 -4.21 6.57
N LEU A 65 -8.70 -3.28 6.21
CA LEU A 65 -9.19 -3.12 4.84
C LEU A 65 -8.05 -2.81 3.86
N VAL A 66 -7.08 -1.97 4.24
CA VAL A 66 -5.90 -1.71 3.42
C VAL A 66 -5.08 -3.00 3.22
N ALA A 67 -4.82 -3.77 4.29
CA ALA A 67 -4.11 -5.05 4.18
C ALA A 67 -4.84 -6.05 3.26
N LEU A 68 -6.17 -6.16 3.39
CA LEU A 68 -7.00 -7.01 2.53
C LEU A 68 -6.99 -6.49 1.07
N SER A 69 -7.11 -5.18 0.85
CA SER A 69 -7.05 -4.61 -0.50
C SER A 69 -5.71 -4.87 -1.17
N VAL A 70 -4.61 -4.90 -0.42
CA VAL A 70 -3.30 -5.26 -0.97
C VAL A 70 -3.26 -6.73 -1.37
N LEU A 71 -3.82 -7.60 -0.52
CA LEU A 71 -3.88 -9.06 -0.75
C LEU A 71 -4.78 -9.43 -1.94
N TYR A 72 -5.92 -8.76 -2.11
CA TYR A 72 -6.91 -9.11 -3.13
C TYR A 72 -6.81 -8.29 -4.41
N SER A 73 -6.13 -7.13 -4.41
CA SER A 73 -6.08 -6.25 -5.58
C SER A 73 -4.86 -6.49 -6.46
N SER A 74 -5.07 -6.61 -7.76
CA SER A 74 -4.03 -6.37 -8.77
C SER A 74 -3.65 -4.89 -8.81
N SER A 75 -2.44 -4.57 -9.29
CA SER A 75 -1.90 -3.20 -9.35
C SER A 75 -2.80 -2.22 -10.11
N VAL A 76 -3.53 -2.70 -11.13
CA VAL A 76 -4.47 -1.89 -11.93
C VAL A 76 -5.67 -1.40 -11.12
N THR A 77 -6.30 -2.27 -10.33
CA THR A 77 -7.47 -1.90 -9.52
C THR A 77 -7.09 -0.95 -8.39
N LYS A 78 -5.86 -1.04 -7.86
CA LYS A 78 -5.33 -0.08 -6.89
C LYS A 78 -5.29 1.33 -7.49
N THR A 79 -4.74 1.45 -8.69
CA THR A 79 -4.62 2.74 -9.39
C THR A 79 -5.98 3.37 -9.71
N VAL A 80 -6.94 2.56 -10.17
CA VAL A 80 -8.30 3.02 -10.45
C VAL A 80 -9.01 3.49 -9.17
N ALA A 81 -8.85 2.75 -8.07
CA ALA A 81 -9.44 3.12 -6.79
C ALA A 81 -8.88 4.45 -6.26
N VAL A 82 -7.57 4.68 -6.40
CA VAL A 82 -6.94 5.96 -6.01
C VAL A 82 -7.48 7.12 -6.85
N CYS A 83 -7.60 6.95 -8.17
CA CYS A 83 -8.17 7.98 -9.05
C CYS A 83 -9.63 8.31 -8.70
N ALA A 84 -10.46 7.27 -8.47
CA ALA A 84 -11.84 7.44 -8.08
C ALA A 84 -11.97 8.15 -6.73
N SER A 85 -11.11 7.82 -5.76
CA SER A 85 -11.05 8.47 -4.45
C SER A 85 -10.69 9.97 -4.56
N LEU A 86 -9.74 10.33 -5.42
CA LEU A 86 -9.38 11.73 -5.68
C LEU A 86 -10.54 12.53 -6.26
N VAL A 87 -11.18 12.01 -7.32
CA VAL A 87 -12.33 12.68 -7.95
C VAL A 87 -13.46 12.85 -6.93
N LEU A 88 -13.78 11.78 -6.20
CA LEU A 88 -14.82 11.82 -5.17
C LEU A 88 -14.49 12.81 -4.05
N THR A 89 -13.24 12.86 -3.60
CA THR A 89 -12.77 13.80 -2.57
C THR A 89 -12.94 15.24 -3.03
N THR A 90 -12.56 15.56 -4.27
CA THR A 90 -12.71 16.91 -4.84
C THR A 90 -14.19 17.30 -4.99
N VAL A 91 -15.04 16.38 -5.46
CA VAL A 91 -16.48 16.62 -5.60
C VAL A 91 -17.16 16.79 -4.24
N MET A 92 -16.88 15.92 -3.28
CA MET A 92 -17.40 16.03 -1.91
C MET A 92 -16.89 17.29 -1.21
N GLY A 93 -15.61 17.63 -1.37
CA GLY A 93 -15.02 18.85 -0.83
C GLY A 93 -15.75 20.11 -1.33
N ASN A 94 -15.99 20.20 -2.64
CA ASN A 94 -16.74 21.31 -3.23
C ASN A 94 -18.21 21.35 -2.77
N ALA A 95 -18.86 20.19 -2.64
CA ALA A 95 -20.29 20.11 -2.29
C ALA A 95 -20.59 20.32 -0.79
N LEU A 96 -19.72 19.87 0.12
CA LEU A 96 -19.97 19.96 1.57
C LEU A 96 -19.35 21.20 2.23
N PHE A 97 -18.21 21.68 1.74
CA PHE A 97 -17.46 22.74 2.43
C PHE A 97 -17.56 24.11 1.77
N ASP A 98 -18.27 24.24 0.63
CA ASP A 98 -18.36 25.47 -0.18
C ASP A 98 -16.97 26.12 -0.39
N ALA A 99 -15.95 25.27 -0.43
CA ALA A 99 -14.57 25.70 -0.40
C ALA A 99 -14.29 26.36 -1.75
N PRO A 100 -13.80 27.62 -1.77
CA PRO A 100 -13.38 28.23 -3.02
C PRO A 100 -12.34 27.30 -3.62
N LEU A 101 -12.60 26.79 -4.82
CA LEU A 101 -11.67 26.00 -5.62
C LEU A 101 -10.42 26.86 -5.88
N ASP A 102 -9.54 26.91 -4.90
CA ASP A 102 -8.31 27.66 -4.96
C ASP A 102 -7.39 27.00 -6.00
N GLY A 103 -6.67 27.82 -6.76
CA GLY A 103 -5.83 27.33 -7.86
C GLY A 103 -4.82 26.28 -7.42
N ALA A 104 -4.41 26.32 -6.14
CA ALA A 104 -3.53 25.34 -5.51
C ALA A 104 -4.16 23.93 -5.41
N ILE A 105 -5.46 23.82 -5.11
CA ILE A 105 -6.17 22.53 -5.03
C ILE A 105 -6.32 21.94 -6.43
N GLY A 106 -6.66 22.77 -7.42
CA GLY A 106 -6.74 22.36 -8.82
C GLY A 106 -5.39 21.86 -9.36
N LEU A 107 -4.32 22.61 -9.09
CA LEU A 107 -2.95 22.21 -9.44
C LEU A 107 -2.56 20.90 -8.74
N GLY A 108 -2.83 20.77 -7.44
CA GLY A 108 -2.56 19.55 -6.68
C GLY A 108 -3.28 18.34 -7.26
N CYS A 109 -4.55 18.49 -7.63
CA CYS A 109 -5.33 17.42 -8.25
C CYS A 109 -4.75 17.03 -9.62
N ALA A 110 -4.34 18.00 -10.45
CA ALA A 110 -3.72 17.75 -11.75
C ALA A 110 -2.36 17.02 -11.61
N VAL A 111 -1.51 17.44 -10.67
CA VAL A 111 -0.21 16.80 -10.41
C VAL A 111 -0.39 15.35 -9.97
N VAL A 112 -1.35 15.06 -9.09
CA VAL A 112 -1.61 13.69 -8.65
C VAL A 112 -2.12 12.82 -9.79
N VAL A 113 -3.01 13.34 -10.64
CA VAL A 113 -3.49 12.61 -11.83
C VAL A 113 -2.32 12.30 -12.78
N ILE A 114 -1.47 13.29 -13.08
CA ILE A 114 -0.28 13.09 -13.94
C ILE A 114 0.67 12.04 -13.34
N ALA A 115 0.96 12.11 -12.04
CA ALA A 115 1.82 11.14 -11.38
C ALA A 115 1.27 9.71 -11.44
N VAL A 116 -0.05 9.56 -11.31
CA VAL A 116 -0.72 8.26 -11.37
C VAL A 116 -0.69 7.67 -12.79
N PHE A 117 -0.95 8.49 -13.82
CA PHE A 117 -0.83 8.04 -15.20
C PHE A 117 0.62 7.69 -15.57
N GLY A 118 1.60 8.50 -15.15
CA GLY A 118 3.02 8.21 -15.36
C GLY A 118 3.44 6.87 -14.75
N TYR A 119 3.08 6.61 -13.49
CA TYR A 119 3.37 5.33 -12.85
C TYR A 119 2.73 4.13 -13.56
N ARG A 120 1.50 4.29 -14.06
CA ARG A 120 0.81 3.23 -14.80
C ARG A 120 1.55 2.91 -16.10
N ASP A 121 1.90 3.94 -16.88
CA ASP A 121 2.56 3.78 -18.17
C ASP A 121 3.98 3.20 -18.01
N ASP A 122 4.75 3.66 -17.02
CA ASP A 122 6.10 3.12 -16.73
C ASP A 122 6.06 1.62 -16.41
N CYS A 123 5.02 1.17 -15.71
CA CYS A 123 4.84 -0.22 -15.33
C CYS A 123 4.53 -1.11 -16.55
N ASP A 124 3.73 -0.61 -17.51
CA ASP A 124 3.38 -1.32 -18.74
C ASP A 124 4.59 -1.43 -19.69
N VAL A 125 5.40 -0.36 -19.80
CA VAL A 125 6.64 -0.33 -20.60
C VAL A 125 7.67 -1.33 -20.05
N GLU A 126 7.86 -1.36 -18.74
CA GLU A 126 8.78 -2.28 -18.07
C GLU A 126 8.41 -3.76 -18.26
N GLU A 127 7.12 -4.08 -18.23
CA GLU A 127 6.63 -5.43 -18.50
C GLU A 127 6.99 -5.87 -19.93
N GLU A 128 6.84 -4.98 -20.91
CA GLU A 128 7.15 -5.24 -22.31
C GLU A 128 8.66 -5.35 -22.57
N LEU A 129 9.48 -4.48 -21.98
CA LEU A 129 10.94 -4.59 -22.05
C LEU A 129 11.43 -5.93 -21.48
N ARG A 130 10.87 -6.39 -20.35
CA ARG A 130 11.19 -7.70 -19.78
C ARG A 130 10.76 -8.84 -20.69
N ARG A 131 9.61 -8.74 -21.37
CA ARG A 131 9.18 -9.72 -22.39
C ARG A 131 10.17 -9.77 -23.55
N LEU A 132 10.53 -8.62 -24.12
CA LEU A 132 11.48 -8.52 -25.23
C LEU A 132 12.86 -9.05 -24.85
N ARG A 133 13.34 -8.73 -23.65
CA ARG A 133 14.61 -9.25 -23.13
C ARG A 133 14.59 -10.78 -22.99
N ARG A 134 13.49 -11.36 -22.49
CA ARG A 134 13.32 -12.83 -22.42
C ARG A 134 13.29 -13.47 -23.82
N LEU A 135 12.72 -12.80 -24.82
CA LEU A 135 12.75 -13.29 -26.21
C LEU A 135 14.16 -13.25 -26.80
N ALA A 136 14.94 -12.21 -26.49
CA ALA A 136 16.33 -12.09 -26.91
C ALA A 136 17.24 -13.12 -26.21
N GLU A 137 17.03 -13.38 -24.92
CA GLU A 137 17.80 -14.36 -24.14
C GLU A 137 17.39 -15.82 -24.46
N GLY A 138 16.12 -16.06 -24.79
CA GLY A 138 15.59 -17.38 -25.17
C GLY A 138 15.83 -17.79 -26.62
N SER A 139 16.39 -16.90 -27.46
CA SER A 139 16.81 -17.23 -28.83
C SER A 139 18.26 -17.74 -28.80
N PRO A 140 18.52 -19.06 -28.95
CA PRO A 140 19.88 -19.56 -29.04
C PRO A 140 20.52 -19.03 -30.33
N GLY A 141 21.40 -18.04 -30.16
CA GLY A 141 22.36 -17.60 -31.16
C GLY A 141 21.74 -17.08 -32.46
N PHE A 142 21.48 -15.78 -32.52
CA PHE A 142 21.69 -15.09 -33.79
C PHE A 142 23.20 -15.06 -34.04
N HIS A 143 23.69 -16.13 -34.67
CA HIS A 143 25.00 -16.22 -35.30
C HIS A 143 25.16 -15.00 -36.21
N ARG A 144 25.88 -14.00 -35.71
CA ARG A 144 26.40 -12.92 -36.53
C ARG A 144 27.62 -13.49 -37.27
N SER A 145 27.35 -14.20 -38.37
CA SER A 145 28.31 -14.41 -39.44
C SER A 145 27.89 -13.49 -40.58
N GLN A 146 28.65 -12.40 -40.73
CA GLN A 146 29.13 -11.73 -41.95
C GLN A 146 29.73 -10.40 -41.46
#